data_AF-B5W4U2-F1
#
_entry.id   AF-B5W4U2-F1
#
_cell.length_a   1.000
_cell.length_b   1.000
_cell.length_c   1.000
_cell.angle_alpha   90.00
_cell.angle_beta   90.00
_cell.angle_gamma   90.00
#
_symmetry.space_group_name_H-M   'P 1'
#
loop_
_entity.id
_entity.type
_entity.pdbx_description
1 polymer ?
#
loop_
_entity_poly.entity_id
_entity_poly.type
_entity_poly.pdbx_seq_one_letter_code
_entity_poly.pdbx_strand_id
1 'polypeptide(L)' 'MMVQTQGRSLTLPEFLELPETQPAREYINGKIIQKPMPQGEHSTLPGDILSHLNGILKPPKVARVYP' A
#
# COMPACT_ATOMS: atom_id res chain seq x y z
N MET A 1 -5.32 2.55 -20.01
CA MET A 1 -6.73 2.11 -19.93
C MET A 1 -7.05 1.82 -18.48
N MET A 2 -8.09 2.44 -17.91
CA MET A 2 -8.54 2.17 -16.54
C MET A 2 -9.53 1.00 -16.59
N VAL A 3 -9.13 -0.18 -16.12
CA VAL A 3 -10.05 -1.32 -15.99
C VAL A 3 -10.90 -1.09 -14.75
N GLN A 4 -12.12 -0.58 -14.94
CA GLN A 4 -13.14 -0.58 -13.89
C GLN A 4 -13.77 -1.96 -13.83
N THR A 5 -13.44 -2.74 -12.80
CA THR A 5 -14.20 -3.95 -12.46
C THR A 5 -15.51 -3.53 -11.76
N GLN A 6 -16.56 -3.37 -12.56
CA GLN A 6 -17.94 -3.36 -12.10
C GLN A 6 -18.34 -4.79 -11.74
N GLY A 7 -18.53 -5.13 -10.47
CA GLY A 7 -19.09 -6.42 -10.08
C GLY A 7 -18.80 -6.83 -8.64
N ARG A 8 -19.85 -6.88 -7.82
CA ARG A 8 -19.92 -7.34 -6.41
C ARG A 8 -18.90 -6.71 -5.44
N SER A 9 -19.39 -6.24 -4.30
CA SER A 9 -18.53 -5.95 -3.15
C SER A 9 -17.82 -7.24 -2.74
N LEU A 10 -16.51 -7.31 -2.98
CA LEU A 10 -15.69 -8.41 -2.53
C LEU A 10 -15.53 -8.31 -1.01
N THR A 11 -15.51 -9.42 -0.30
CA THR A 11 -15.19 -9.43 1.14
C THR A 11 -13.66 -9.43 1.34
N LEU A 12 -13.20 -9.03 2.53
CA LEU A 12 -11.77 -9.07 2.86
C LEU A 12 -11.17 -10.48 2.77
N PRO A 13 -11.83 -11.56 3.26
CA PRO A 13 -11.31 -12.91 3.11
C PRO A 13 -11.15 -13.33 1.65
N GLU A 14 -12.14 -13.07 0.80
CA GLU A 14 -12.07 -13.38 -0.64
C GLU A 14 -10.94 -12.59 -1.33
N PHE A 15 -10.67 -11.36 -0.89
CA PHE A 15 -9.52 -10.58 -1.37
C PHE A 15 -8.18 -11.23 -1.01
N LEU A 16 -8.03 -11.72 0.23
CA LEU A 16 -6.79 -12.33 0.71
C LEU A 16 -6.46 -13.68 0.05
N GLU A 17 -7.45 -14.35 -0.55
CA GLU A 17 -7.24 -15.58 -1.32
C GLU A 17 -6.77 -15.32 -2.77
N LEU A 18 -6.86 -14.07 -3.26
CA LEU A 18 -6.39 -13.73 -4.60
C LEU A 18 -4.87 -13.80 -4.69
N PRO A 19 -4.32 -14.15 -5.87
CA PRO A 19 -2.88 -14.13 -6.08
C PRO A 19 -2.31 -12.71 -5.96
N GLU A 20 -1.12 -12.62 -5.38
CA GLU A 20 -0.34 -11.39 -5.34
C GLU A 20 -0.04 -10.86 -6.75
N THR A 21 0.00 -9.52 -6.90
CA THR A 21 0.22 -8.85 -8.18
C THR A 21 1.30 -7.78 -8.06
N GLN A 22 1.91 -7.39 -9.17
CA GLN A 22 2.84 -6.25 -9.23
C GLN A 22 2.37 -5.28 -10.33
N PRO A 23 2.08 -4.01 -10.00
CA PRO A 23 2.03 -3.41 -8.67
C PRO A 23 0.86 -3.99 -7.85
N ALA A 24 1.02 -4.00 -6.52
CA ALA A 24 0.08 -4.66 -5.62
C ALA A 24 -1.36 -4.10 -5.74
N ARG A 25 -2.33 -4.90 -5.35
CA ARG A 25 -3.74 -4.49 -5.25
C ARG A 25 -4.06 -4.14 -3.80
N GLU A 26 -4.85 -3.09 -3.61
CA GLU A 26 -5.33 -2.60 -2.32
C GLU A 26 -6.83 -2.84 -2.23
N TYR A 27 -7.29 -3.33 -1.08
CA TYR A 27 -8.70 -3.48 -0.77
C TYR A 27 -9.19 -2.30 0.06
N ILE A 28 -10.11 -1.51 -0.49
CA ILE A 28 -10.66 -0.32 0.15
C ILE A 28 -12.19 -0.34 -0.01
N ASN A 29 -12.91 -0.44 1.11
CA ASN A 29 -14.37 -0.40 1.17
C ASN A 29 -15.09 -1.34 0.18
N GLY A 30 -14.67 -2.62 0.11
CA GLY A 30 -15.29 -3.61 -0.77
C GLY A 30 -14.83 -3.55 -2.23
N LYS A 31 -13.87 -2.68 -2.56
CA LYS A 31 -13.31 -2.50 -3.90
C LYS A 31 -11.85 -2.87 -3.91
N ILE A 32 -11.40 -3.44 -5.03
CA ILE A 32 -9.99 -3.65 -5.29
C ILE A 32 -9.47 -2.54 -6.21
N ILE A 33 -8.42 -1.86 -5.78
CA ILE A 33 -7.74 -0.81 -6.54
C ILE A 33 -6.30 -1.26 -6.77
N GLN A 34 -5.81 -1.21 -8.00
CA GLN A 34 -4.40 -1.52 -8.27
C GLN A 34 -3.54 -0.29 -7.96
N LYS A 35 -2.45 -0.47 -7.21
CA LYS A 35 -1.51 0.62 -6.94
C LYS A 35 -0.92 1.14 -8.25
N PRO A 36 -0.65 2.46 -8.35
CA PRO A 36 0.13 2.95 -9.46
C PRO A 36 1.51 2.29 -9.44
N MET A 37 2.09 2.07 -10.62
CA MET A 37 3.48 1.66 -10.72
C MET A 37 4.36 2.69 -9.98
N PRO A 38 5.26 2.26 -9.08
CA PRO A 38 6.11 3.19 -8.36
C PRO A 38 6.99 3.95 -9.37
N GLN A 39 6.77 5.25 -9.47
CA GLN A 39 7.61 6.16 -10.24
C GLN A 39 8.61 6.80 -9.28
N GLY A 40 9.90 6.57 -9.53
CA GLY A 40 11.01 6.93 -8.64
C GLY A 40 11.03 8.41 -8.24
N GLU A 41 10.51 9.30 -9.08
CA GLU A 41 10.48 10.76 -8.89
C GLU A 41 9.72 11.23 -7.63
N HIS A 42 8.78 10.45 -7.11
CA HIS A 42 8.03 10.80 -5.89
C HIS A 42 8.60 10.17 -4.61
N SER A 43 9.77 9.53 -4.67
CA SER A 43 10.30 8.69 -3.57
C SER A 43 11.01 9.47 -2.46
N THR A 44 11.42 10.72 -2.71
CA THR A 44 12.22 11.49 -1.75
C THR A 44 11.41 11.87 -0.51
N LEU A 45 10.22 12.45 -0.69
CA LEU A 45 9.39 12.90 0.43
C LEU A 45 8.94 11.74 1.35
N PRO A 46 8.40 10.61 0.83
CA PRO A 46 8.10 9.45 1.67
C PRO A 46 9.35 8.90 2.36
N GLY A 47 10.49 8.85 1.67
CA GLY A 47 11.77 8.40 2.25
C GLY A 47 12.22 9.24 3.45
N ASP A 48 12.11 10.57 3.34
CA ASP A 48 12.46 11.50 4.42
C ASP A 48 11.53 11.37 5.62
N ILE A 49 10.22 11.24 5.38
CA ILE A 49 9.22 11.02 6.44
C ILE A 49 9.50 9.71 7.17
N LEU A 50 9.74 8.62 6.43
CA LEU A 50 10.07 7.31 7.01
C LEU A 50 11.35 7.37 7.85
N SER A 51 12.36 8.10 7.37
CA SER A 51 13.64 8.26 8.07
C SER A 51 13.47 9.06 9.36
N HIS A 52 12.73 10.18 9.30
CA HIS A 52 12.44 11.02 10.44
C HIS A 52 11.68 10.27 11.53
N LEU A 53 10.57 9.60 11.18
CA LEU A 53 9.76 8.84 12.13
C LEU A 53 10.55 7.68 12.74
N ASN A 54 11.33 6.96 11.94
CA ASN A 54 12.17 5.90 12.47
C ASN A 54 13.27 6.42 13.42
N GLY A 55 13.82 7.61 13.17
CA GLY A 55 14.78 8.25 14.08
C GLY A 55 14.20 8.54 15.46
N ILE A 56 12.90 8.83 15.55
CA ILE A 56 12.20 9.10 16.81
C ILE A 56 11.70 7.80 17.46
N LEU A 57 11.14 6.87 16.67
CA LEU A 57 10.38 5.73 17.18
C LEU A 57 11.22 4.47 17.41
N LYS A 58 12.31 4.26 16.65
CA LYS A 58 13.18 3.08 16.81
C LYS A 58 14.00 3.08 18.10
N PRO A 59 14.68 4.18 18.51
CA PRO A 59 15.51 4.15 19.72
C PRO A 59 14.75 3.75 20.99
N PRO A 60 13.54 4.27 21.26
CA PRO A 60 12.75 3.83 22.42
C PRO A 60 11.99 2.51 22.17
N LYS A 61 12.16 1.86 21.02
CA LYS A 61 11.47 0.62 20.61
C LYS A 61 9.94 0.71 20.64
N VAL A 62 9.40 1.89 20.36
CA VAL A 62 7.95 2.12 20.37
C VAL A 62 7.32 1.59 19.08
N ALA A 63 7.94 1.88 17.93
CA ALA A 63 7.44 1.45 16.63
C ALA A 63 8.55 1.45 15.57
N ARG A 64 8.25 0.83 14.43
CA ARG A 64 9.09 0.83 13.24
C ARG A 64 8.22 1.10 12.01
N VAL A 65 8.66 2.04 11.17
CA VAL A 65 7.95 2.45 9.96
C VAL A 65 8.62 1.84 8.73
N TYR A 66 7.83 1.38 7.78
CA TYR A 66 8.24 0.71 6.54
C TYR A 66 7.68 1.46 5.32
N PRO A 67 8.37 1.41 4.17
CA PRO A 67 7.85 1.93 2.90
C PRO A 67 6.64 1.17 2.37
#